data_AF-A0A060C2P4-F1
#
_entry.id   AF-A0A060C2P4-F1
#
_cell.length_a   1.000
_cell.length_b   1.000
_cell.length_c   1.000
_cell.angle_alpha   90.00
_cell.angle_beta   90.00
_cell.angle_gamma   90.00
#
_symmetry.space_group_name_H-M   'P 1'
#
loop_
_entity.id
_entity.type
_entity.pdbx_description
1 polymer ?
#
loop_
_entity_poly.entity_id
_entity_poly.type
_entity_poly.pdbx_seq_one_letter_code
_entity_poly.pdbx_strand_id
1 'polypeptide(L)'
;MFFYLQDIDPQAPDPRDPNGELDGMTLVWNDEFNGTGAPDSEKWSFENGFVRNQELQWYQAGNAECMDGTLVITGKKERVKNPNYQAGSSDWKQNREYAEYTSSSITAGKSFSFKYGRVLVRAKIPVETGAWPAIWTVGN
;
A
#
# COMPACT_ATOMS: atom_id res chain seq x y z
N MET A 1 27.91 8.73 -19.98
CA MET A 1 27.82 7.63 -19.01
C MET A 1 26.33 7.41 -18.77
N PHE A 2 25.78 6.33 -19.30
CA PHE A 2 24.34 6.05 -19.22
C PHE A 2 24.05 5.27 -17.94
N PHE A 3 23.06 5.72 -17.19
CA PHE A 3 22.59 5.05 -15.98
C PHE A 3 21.85 3.77 -16.36
N TYR A 4 22.19 2.68 -15.70
CA TYR A 4 21.32 1.52 -15.56
C TYR A 4 21.01 1.42 -14.07
N LEU A 5 19.72 1.51 -13.71
CA LEU A 5 19.21 0.68 -12.60
C LEU A 5 19.78 -0.72 -12.87
N GLN A 6 20.28 -1.43 -11.85
CA GLN A 6 20.72 -2.84 -11.99
C GLN A 6 19.85 -3.56 -13.04
N ASP A 7 20.39 -4.44 -13.89
CA ASP A 7 19.57 -5.19 -14.87
C ASP A 7 18.34 -5.79 -14.16
N ILE A 8 17.23 -5.06 -14.25
CA ILE A 8 15.99 -5.27 -13.51
C ILE A 8 14.98 -5.43 -14.62
N ASP A 9 14.34 -6.59 -14.64
CA ASP A 9 13.17 -6.79 -15.47
C ASP A 9 12.06 -5.86 -14.94
N PRO A 10 11.60 -4.87 -15.72
CA PRO A 10 10.57 -3.93 -15.26
C PRO A 10 9.21 -4.60 -15.03
N GLN A 11 9.03 -5.86 -15.49
CA GLN A 11 7.80 -6.63 -15.36
C GLN A 11 7.87 -7.72 -14.30
N ALA A 12 9.03 -7.95 -13.67
CA ALA A 12 9.21 -8.99 -12.68
C ALA A 12 9.54 -8.42 -11.29
N PRO A 13 9.21 -9.17 -10.22
CA PRO A 13 9.79 -8.92 -8.90
C PRO A 13 11.32 -9.03 -8.96
N ASP A 14 11.99 -8.20 -8.17
CA ASP A 14 13.42 -8.29 -7.90
C ASP A 14 13.59 -8.43 -6.39
N PRO A 15 13.99 -9.62 -5.91
CA PRO A 15 14.15 -9.86 -4.49
C PRO A 15 15.51 -9.41 -3.95
N ARG A 16 16.39 -8.85 -4.79
CA ARG A 16 17.72 -8.43 -4.35
C ARG A 16 17.63 -7.14 -3.55
N ASP A 17 18.41 -7.05 -2.48
CA ASP A 17 18.60 -5.77 -1.80
C ASP A 17 19.23 -4.76 -2.77
N PRO A 18 18.69 -3.53 -2.86
CA PRO A 18 19.21 -2.52 -3.75
C PRO A 18 20.62 -2.09 -3.34
N ASN A 19 21.43 -1.74 -4.35
CA ASN A 19 22.73 -1.13 -4.09
C ASN A 19 22.55 0.12 -3.22
N GLY A 20 23.42 0.28 -2.21
CA GLY A 20 23.35 1.39 -1.26
C GLY A 20 23.59 2.78 -1.86
N GLU A 21 23.92 2.89 -3.15
CA GLU A 21 24.15 4.15 -3.84
C GLU A 21 23.49 4.18 -5.22
N LEU A 22 22.85 5.29 -5.56
CA LEU A 22 22.26 5.59 -6.86
C LEU A 22 22.46 7.08 -7.19
N ASP A 23 23.14 7.40 -8.28
CA ASP A 23 23.40 8.78 -8.75
C ASP A 23 24.02 9.70 -7.68
N GLY A 24 24.86 9.15 -6.80
CA GLY A 24 25.43 9.88 -5.65
C GLY A 24 24.46 10.10 -4.48
N MET A 25 23.27 9.48 -4.50
CA MET A 25 22.37 9.38 -3.35
C MET A 25 22.63 8.06 -2.62
N THR A 26 22.64 8.10 -1.29
CA THR A 26 22.73 6.90 -0.45
C THR A 26 21.33 6.38 -0.13
N LEU A 27 21.16 5.07 -0.19
CA LEU A 27 19.95 4.39 0.26
C LEU A 27 19.81 4.54 1.77
N VAL A 28 18.65 5.03 2.22
CA VAL A 28 18.36 5.25 3.65
C VAL A 28 17.22 4.38 4.18
N TRP A 29 16.38 3.86 3.29
CA TRP A 29 15.24 3.02 3.62
C TRP A 29 14.72 2.32 2.37
N ASN A 30 14.33 1.05 2.49
CA ASN A 30 13.70 0.27 1.43
C ASN A 30 12.84 -0.86 2.02
N ASP A 31 11.99 -1.42 1.16
CA ASP A 31 11.35 -2.71 1.40
C ASP A 31 11.17 -3.44 0.07
N GLU A 32 11.82 -4.59 -0.08
CA GLU A 32 11.69 -5.45 -1.25
C GLU A 32 10.54 -6.45 -1.12
N PHE A 33 9.86 -6.49 0.04
CA PHE A 33 8.72 -7.37 0.31
C PHE A 33 9.02 -8.88 0.11
N ASN A 34 10.25 -9.29 0.43
CA ASN A 34 10.72 -10.68 0.31
C ASN A 34 10.12 -11.65 1.34
N GLY A 35 9.38 -11.15 2.32
CA GLY A 35 8.70 -11.99 3.31
C GLY A 35 7.53 -12.78 2.73
N THR A 36 6.95 -13.66 3.55
CA THR A 36 5.69 -14.35 3.24
C THR A 36 4.63 -13.99 4.27
N GLY A 37 3.42 -13.62 3.82
CA GLY A 37 2.31 -13.26 4.70
C GLY A 37 2.23 -11.75 4.94
N ALA A 38 2.01 -11.29 6.17
CA ALA A 38 1.84 -9.86 6.42
C ALA A 38 3.14 -9.06 6.12
N PRO A 39 3.04 -7.80 5.65
CA PRO A 39 4.17 -6.88 5.55
C PRO A 39 4.83 -6.65 6.91
N ASP A 40 6.10 -6.28 6.88
CA ASP A 40 6.89 -5.99 8.08
C ASP A 40 6.22 -4.90 8.93
N SER A 41 5.78 -5.27 10.13
CA SER A 41 5.07 -4.36 11.05
C SER A 41 5.97 -3.27 11.65
N GLU A 42 7.30 -3.42 11.59
CA GLU A 42 8.23 -2.35 11.97
C GLU A 42 8.27 -1.24 10.90
N LYS A 43 7.96 -1.58 9.65
CA LYS A 43 7.95 -0.66 8.51
C LYS A 43 6.56 -0.16 8.17
N TRP A 44 5.53 -1.00 8.25
CA TRP A 44 4.21 -0.71 7.72
C TRP A 44 3.11 -0.83 8.76
N SER A 45 2.18 0.11 8.70
CA SER A 45 0.94 0.08 9.46
C SER A 45 -0.25 0.09 8.51
N PHE A 46 -1.37 -0.48 8.97
CA PHE A 46 -2.60 -0.61 8.18
C PHE A 46 -3.61 0.47 8.54
N GLU A 47 -4.25 1.03 7.52
CA GLU A 47 -5.52 1.74 7.73
C GLU A 47 -6.65 0.72 7.86
N ASN A 48 -7.67 1.05 8.65
CA ASN A 48 -8.80 0.15 8.90
C ASN A 48 -10.13 0.90 8.82
N GLY A 49 -11.08 0.37 8.05
CA GLY A 49 -12.41 0.91 7.90
C GLY A 49 -12.64 1.80 6.68
N PHE A 50 -13.69 2.60 6.76
CA PHE A 50 -13.95 3.69 5.82
C PHE A 50 -13.04 4.89 6.17
N VAL A 51 -12.06 5.17 5.31
CA VAL A 51 -10.97 6.09 5.67
C VAL A 51 -11.12 7.45 4.98
N ARG A 52 -11.22 7.45 3.65
CA ARG A 52 -11.12 8.65 2.81
C ARG A 52 -12.16 8.67 1.69
N ASN A 53 -12.41 9.86 1.15
CA ASN A 53 -13.16 10.16 -0.08
C ASN A 53 -14.53 9.49 -0.28
N GLN A 54 -15.23 9.07 0.80
CA GLN A 54 -16.47 8.31 0.68
C GLN A 54 -16.34 7.05 -0.20
N GLU A 55 -15.14 6.46 -0.19
CA GLU A 55 -14.80 5.29 -1.00
C GLU A 55 -15.66 4.07 -0.59
N LEU A 56 -15.88 3.16 -1.54
CA LEU A 56 -16.81 2.04 -1.35
C LEU A 56 -16.23 0.93 -0.47
N GLN A 57 -14.91 0.77 -0.49
CA GLN A 57 -14.20 -0.31 0.18
C GLN A 57 -13.98 -0.05 1.67
N TRP A 58 -14.01 -1.14 2.43
CA TRP A 58 -13.52 -1.22 3.79
C TRP A 58 -12.05 -1.61 3.78
N TYR A 59 -11.16 -0.76 4.29
CA TYR A 59 -9.75 -1.10 4.44
C TYR A 59 -9.56 -2.11 5.58
N GLN A 60 -8.75 -3.14 5.34
CA GLN A 60 -8.37 -4.13 6.34
C GLN A 60 -7.01 -4.76 6.01
N ALA A 61 -6.36 -5.33 7.03
CA ALA A 61 -5.03 -5.94 6.87
C ALA A 61 -5.04 -7.21 6.01
N GLY A 62 -6.10 -8.02 6.08
CA GLY A 62 -6.23 -9.30 5.35
C GLY A 62 -6.33 -9.18 3.82
N ASN A 63 -6.18 -7.98 3.28
CA ASN A 63 -6.13 -7.69 1.85
C ASN A 63 -4.73 -7.30 1.36
N ALA A 64 -3.71 -7.32 2.23
CA ALA A 64 -2.31 -7.17 1.84
C ALA A 64 -1.49 -8.37 2.28
N GLU A 65 -0.70 -8.91 1.35
CA GLU A 65 0.24 -9.98 1.64
C GLU A 65 1.52 -9.82 0.83
N CYS A 66 2.65 -10.14 1.44
CA CYS A 66 3.92 -10.36 0.78
C CYS A 66 3.94 -11.78 0.22
N MET A 67 4.14 -11.90 -1.09
CA MET A 67 4.35 -13.17 -1.77
C MET A 67 5.23 -12.96 -3.01
N ASP A 68 6.07 -13.95 -3.30
CA ASP A 68 6.94 -13.97 -4.48
C ASP A 68 7.77 -12.70 -4.70
N GLY A 69 8.29 -12.11 -3.59
CA GLY A 69 9.10 -10.88 -3.63
C GLY A 69 8.30 -9.62 -3.96
N THR A 70 7.00 -9.60 -3.65
CA THR A 70 6.12 -8.46 -3.87
C THR A 70 5.12 -8.27 -2.76
N LEU A 71 4.71 -7.02 -2.54
CA LEU A 71 3.47 -6.71 -1.84
C LEU A 71 2.29 -6.82 -2.82
N VAL A 72 1.33 -7.68 -2.50
CA VAL A 72 0.06 -7.81 -3.20
C VAL A 72 -1.05 -7.17 -2.38
N ILE A 73 -1.65 -6.09 -2.89
CA ILE A 73 -2.87 -5.51 -2.34
C ILE A 73 -4.05 -5.94 -3.21
N THR A 74 -5.00 -6.65 -2.63
CA THR A 74 -6.15 -7.20 -3.34
C THR A 74 -7.43 -6.46 -2.98
N GLY A 75 -8.06 -5.83 -3.97
CA GLY A 75 -9.46 -5.40 -3.85
C GLY A 75 -10.39 -6.60 -4.01
N LYS A 76 -11.36 -6.80 -3.10
CA LYS A 76 -12.32 -7.90 -3.17
C LYS A 76 -13.74 -7.35 -3.16
N LYS A 77 -14.62 -7.95 -3.97
CA LYS A 77 -16.08 -7.76 -3.83
C LYS A 77 -16.59 -8.73 -2.78
N GLU A 78 -16.65 -8.27 -1.55
CA GLU A 78 -17.11 -9.06 -0.41
C GLU A 78 -17.86 -8.17 0.59
N ARG A 79 -18.88 -8.75 1.23
CA ARG A 79 -19.68 -8.04 2.21
C ARG A 79 -19.08 -8.20 3.61
N VAL A 80 -18.71 -7.09 4.23
CA VAL A 80 -18.25 -7.06 5.63
C VAL A 80 -19.11 -6.12 6.46
N LYS A 81 -19.37 -6.49 7.71
CA LYS A 81 -20.13 -5.66 8.64
C LYS A 81 -19.28 -4.47 9.08
N ASN A 82 -19.85 -3.27 9.04
CA ASN A 82 -19.22 -2.08 9.63
C ASN A 82 -19.44 -2.09 11.15
N PRO A 83 -18.39 -2.34 11.97
CA PRO A 83 -18.53 -2.32 13.43
C PRO A 83 -18.90 -0.93 13.98
N ASN A 84 -18.69 0.14 13.21
CA ASN A 84 -18.97 1.52 13.61
C ASN A 84 -20.35 2.00 13.13
N TYR A 85 -21.19 1.11 12.60
CA TYR A 85 -22.51 1.48 12.09
C TYR A 85 -23.40 2.07 13.19
N GLN A 86 -24.04 3.19 12.86
CA GLN A 86 -25.03 3.87 13.70
C GLN A 86 -26.24 4.24 12.86
N ALA A 87 -27.39 3.67 13.21
CA ALA A 87 -28.65 3.93 12.51
C ALA A 87 -28.98 5.43 12.56
N GLY A 88 -29.21 6.05 11.38
CA GLY A 88 -29.54 7.46 11.26
C GLY A 88 -28.35 8.43 11.37
N SER A 89 -27.11 7.94 11.46
CA SER A 89 -25.93 8.82 11.45
C SER A 89 -25.81 9.60 10.13
N SER A 90 -25.39 10.85 10.22
CA SER A 90 -25.01 11.67 9.05
C SER A 90 -23.55 11.50 8.65
N ASP A 91 -22.73 10.85 9.48
CA ASP A 91 -21.35 10.52 9.14
C ASP A 91 -21.32 9.35 8.15
N TRP A 92 -20.76 9.59 6.97
CA TRP A 92 -20.64 8.60 5.89
C TRP A 92 -19.85 7.34 6.29
N LYS A 93 -18.99 7.43 7.31
CA LYS A 93 -18.25 6.28 7.85
C LYS A 93 -19.11 5.38 8.74
N GLN A 94 -20.24 5.90 9.23
CA GLN A 94 -21.08 5.26 10.24
C GLN A 94 -22.50 5.01 9.73
N ASN A 95 -22.90 5.61 8.61
CA ASN A 95 -24.26 5.49 8.07
C ASN A 95 -24.47 4.27 7.16
N ARG A 96 -23.43 3.45 6.94
CA ARG A 96 -23.46 2.21 6.16
C ARG A 96 -23.30 1.02 7.10
N GLU A 97 -24.31 0.14 7.15
CA GLU A 97 -24.25 -1.08 7.98
C GLU A 97 -23.22 -2.09 7.45
N TYR A 98 -23.01 -2.11 6.14
CA TYR A 98 -22.07 -3.00 5.46
C TYR A 98 -21.20 -2.23 4.46
N ALA A 99 -19.98 -2.72 4.26
CA ALA A 99 -19.22 -2.47 3.04
C ALA A 99 -19.43 -3.64 2.07
N GLU A 100 -19.43 -3.35 0.77
CA GLU A 100 -19.61 -4.36 -0.29
C GLU A 100 -18.30 -4.68 -1.02
N TYR A 101 -17.23 -3.99 -0.62
CA TYR A 101 -15.87 -4.18 -1.11
C TYR A 101 -14.90 -4.10 0.07
N THR A 102 -13.79 -4.80 -0.03
CA THR A 102 -12.65 -4.66 0.88
C THR A 102 -11.39 -4.39 0.07
N SER A 103 -10.41 -3.76 0.71
CA SER A 103 -9.07 -3.57 0.14
C SER A 103 -8.08 -3.36 1.28
N SER A 104 -6.82 -3.07 0.96
CA SER A 104 -5.83 -2.65 1.94
C SER A 104 -5.23 -1.30 1.59
N SER A 105 -4.78 -0.62 2.63
CA SER A 105 -4.00 0.61 2.54
C SER A 105 -2.98 0.55 3.65
N ILE A 106 -1.70 0.64 3.27
CA ILE A 106 -0.59 0.63 4.20
C ILE A 106 0.12 1.98 4.17
N THR A 107 0.74 2.33 5.29
CA THR A 107 1.50 3.55 5.47
C THR A 107 2.77 3.26 6.25
N ALA A 108 3.86 3.93 5.89
CA ALA A 108 5.05 3.96 6.75
C ALA A 108 4.75 4.66 8.09
N GLY A 109 3.73 5.52 8.15
CA GLY A 109 3.32 6.18 9.38
C GLY A 109 4.49 6.87 10.08
N LYS A 110 4.85 6.40 11.27
CA LYS A 110 5.99 6.92 12.06
C LYS A 110 7.30 6.15 11.84
N SER A 111 7.29 5.01 11.15
CA SER A 111 8.50 4.19 10.95
C SER A 111 9.51 4.92 10.07
N PHE A 112 9.02 5.68 9.09
CA PHE A 112 9.86 6.39 8.15
C PHE A 112 9.18 7.67 7.66
N SER A 113 9.93 8.76 7.73
CA SER A 113 9.61 10.02 7.08
C SER A 113 10.88 10.58 6.46
N PHE A 114 10.77 11.16 5.27
CA PHE A 114 11.91 11.73 4.58
C PHE A 114 11.66 13.19 4.26
N LYS A 115 12.75 13.93 4.10
CA LYS A 115 12.75 15.29 3.58
C LYS A 115 13.79 15.37 2.48
N TYR A 116 13.34 15.67 1.27
CA TYR A 116 14.13 15.60 0.03
C TYR A 116 14.61 14.18 -0.30
N GLY A 117 15.20 14.04 -1.48
CA GLY A 117 15.68 12.76 -1.98
C GLY A 117 14.80 12.22 -3.10
N ARG A 118 14.88 10.90 -3.31
CA ARG A 118 14.21 10.20 -4.39
C ARG A 118 13.46 9.00 -3.82
N VAL A 119 12.19 8.88 -4.14
CA VAL A 119 11.37 7.70 -3.84
C VAL A 119 11.16 6.95 -5.15
N LEU A 120 11.55 5.69 -5.18
CA LEU A 120 11.31 4.78 -6.30
C LEU A 120 10.34 3.71 -5.84
N VAL A 121 9.27 3.52 -6.62
CA VAL A 121 8.30 2.44 -6.39
C VAL A 121 8.11 1.70 -7.69
N ARG A 122 8.31 0.39 -7.67
CA ARG A 122 8.00 -0.52 -8.78
C ARG A 122 6.67 -1.20 -8.47
N ALA A 123 5.67 -0.95 -9.30
CA ALA A 123 4.34 -1.51 -9.11
C ALA A 123 3.72 -1.94 -10.44
N LYS A 124 3.02 -3.08 -10.41
CA LYS A 124 2.14 -3.52 -11.49
C LYS A 124 0.71 -3.21 -11.10
N ILE A 125 0.03 -2.44 -11.93
CA ILE A 125 -1.32 -1.97 -11.67
C ILE A 125 -2.27 -2.59 -12.70
N PRO A 126 -3.06 -3.61 -12.34
CA PRO A 126 -4.12 -4.09 -13.22
C PRO A 126 -5.19 -3.00 -13.35
N VAL A 127 -5.65 -2.76 -14.57
CA VAL A 127 -6.68 -1.76 -14.86
C VAL A 127 -8.04 -2.46 -14.86
N GLU A 128 -8.85 -2.19 -13.84
CA GLU A 128 -10.23 -2.63 -13.77
C GLU A 128 -11.16 -1.44 -13.50
N THR A 129 -12.43 -1.55 -13.91
CA THR A 129 -13.41 -0.49 -13.69
C THR A 129 -13.62 -0.24 -12.20
N GLY A 130 -13.43 1.01 -11.76
CA GLY A 130 -13.59 1.43 -10.37
C GLY A 130 -12.36 1.19 -9.49
N ALA A 131 -11.31 0.55 -9.98
CA ALA A 131 -10.04 0.44 -9.26
C ALA A 131 -9.36 1.81 -9.19
N TRP A 132 -8.94 2.22 -7.98
CA TRP A 132 -8.21 3.46 -7.75
C TRP A 132 -6.93 3.21 -6.92
N PRO A 133 -5.89 2.63 -7.55
CA PRO A 133 -4.60 2.43 -6.90
C PRO A 133 -3.87 3.77 -6.75
N ALA A 134 -3.20 3.96 -5.62
CA ALA A 134 -2.46 5.18 -5.33
C ALA A 134 -1.14 4.87 -4.60
N ILE A 135 -0.07 5.50 -5.07
CA ILE A 135 1.22 5.60 -4.38
C ILE A 135 1.44 7.09 -4.16
N TRP A 136 1.46 7.52 -2.91
CA TRP A 136 1.43 8.94 -2.57
C TRP A 136 2.08 9.18 -1.21
N THR A 137 2.36 10.45 -0.91
CA THR A 137 3.00 10.90 0.33
C THR A 137 2.20 12.01 0.98
N VAL A 138 2.28 12.12 2.31
CA VAL A 138 1.72 13.23 3.10
C VAL A 138 2.84 13.98 3.83
N GLY A 139 2.59 15.25 4.14
CA GLY A 139 3.44 16.03 5.04
C GLY A 139 3.18 15.67 6.50
N ASN A 140 4.23 15.75 7.32
CA ASN A 140 4.15 15.65 8.78
C ASN A 140 3.81 16.99 9.43
#